data_AF-A0A2D8PP95-F1
#
_entry.id   AF-A0A2D8PP95-F1
#
_cell.length_a   1.000
_cell.length_b   1.000
_cell.length_c   1.000
_cell.angle_alpha   90.00
_cell.angle_beta   90.00
_cell.angle_gamma   90.00
#
_symmetry.space_group_name_H-M   'P 1'
#
loop_
_entity.id
_entity.type
_entity.pdbx_description
1 polymer ?
#
loop_
_entity_poly.entity_id
_entity_poly.type
_entity_poly.pdbx_seq_one_letter_code
_entity_poly.pdbx_strand_id
1 'polypeptide(L)' 'MSITVYRSLTWMCGPLVSRYLRRRLSMGKEDHRRFGERFGEASTSRPDGALVWIHAASVGESLSMMSVIE' A
#
# COMPACT_ATOMS: atom_id res chain seq x y z
N MET A 1 -22.14 4.18 -15.02
CA MET A 1 -20.82 4.50 -15.61
C MET A 1 -20.20 3.21 -16.12
N SER A 2 -19.64 3.20 -17.34
CA SER A 2 -18.95 2.02 -17.87
C SER A 2 -17.67 1.75 -17.08
N ILE A 3 -17.54 0.54 -16.51
CA ILE A 3 -16.37 0.09 -15.75
C ILE A 3 -15.06 0.24 -16.55
N THR A 4 -15.15 0.13 -17.88
CA THR A 4 -14.01 0.30 -18.80
C THR A 4 -13.46 1.72 -18.75
N VAL A 5 -14.33 2.74 -18.80
CA VAL A 5 -13.92 4.15 -18.74
C VAL A 5 -13.25 4.45 -17.39
N TYR A 6 -13.82 3.94 -16.30
CA TYR A 6 -13.25 4.08 -14.96
C TYR A 6 -11.85 3.46 -14.86
N ARG A 7 -11.68 2.21 -15.33
CA ARG A 7 -10.39 1.52 -15.29
C ARG A 7 -9.33 2.20 -16.15
N SER A 8 -9.69 2.62 -17.36
CA SER A 8 -8.77 3.32 -18.27
C SER A 8 -8.31 4.65 -17.67
N LEU A 9 -9.22 5.44 -17.11
CA LEU A 9 -8.88 6.70 -16.47
C LEU A 9 -7.98 6.49 -15.25
N THR A 10 -8.29 5.51 -14.40
CA THR A 10 -7.45 5.15 -13.25
C THR A 10 -6.04 4.74 -13.67
N TRP A 11 -5.91 3.92 -14.71
CA TRP A 11 -4.61 3.49 -15.22
C TRP A 11 -3.81 4.66 -15.78
N MET A 12 -4.42 5.54 -16.59
CA MET A 12 -3.78 6.73 -17.14
C MET A 12 -3.33 7.72 -16.05
N CYS A 13 -4.09 7.82 -14.96
CA CYS A 13 -3.75 8.67 -13.82
C CYS A 13 -2.68 8.04 -12.89
N GLY A 14 -2.38 6.75 -13.01
CA GLY A 14 -1.42 6.03 -12.16
C GLY A 14 -0.05 6.71 -12.04
N PRO A 15 0.61 7.13 -13.13
CA PRO A 15 1.89 7.83 -13.08
C PRO A 15 1.87 9.14 -12.30
N LEU A 16 0.73 9.85 -12.29
CA LEU A 16 0.56 11.09 -11.51
C LEU A 16 0.58 10.78 -10.01
N VAL A 17 -0.05 9.69 -9.60
CA VAL A 17 -0.02 9.20 -8.21
C VAL A 17 1.41 8.84 -7.81
N SER A 18 2.15 8.11 -8.66
CA SER A 18 3.56 7.78 -8.37
C SER A 18 4.45 9.02 -8.24
N ARG A 19 4.23 10.04 -9.07
CA ARG A 19 4.96 11.33 -8.96
C ARG A 19 4.61 12.07 -7.66
N TYR A 20 3.33 12.10 -7.28
CA TYR A 20 2.90 12.68 -6.01
C TYR A 20 3.52 11.97 -4.80
N LEU A 21 3.52 10.63 -4.79
CA LEU A 21 4.12 9.83 -3.72
C LEU A 21 5.63 10.05 -3.62
N ARG A 22 6.35 10.14 -4.75
CA ARG A 22 7.79 10.49 -4.75
C ARG A 22 8.08 11.87 -4.18
N ARG A 23 7.21 12.86 -4.45
CA ARG A 23 7.32 14.19 -3.82
C ARG A 23 7.08 14.11 -2.31
N ARG A 24 6.13 13.30 -1.85
CA ARG A 24 5.92 13.08 -0.41
C ARG A 24 7.12 12.44 0.25
N LEU A 25 7.75 11.48 -0.44
CA LEU A 25 8.97 10.84 0.00
C LEU A 25 10.10 11.86 0.18
N SER A 26 10.33 12.74 -0.80
CA SER A 26 11.35 13.79 -0.70
C SER A 26 11.07 14.83 0.40
N MET A 27 9.81 14.97 0.82
CA MET A 27 9.41 15.83 1.95
C MET A 27 9.52 15.12 3.30
N GLY A 28 10.02 13.87 3.36
CA GLY A 28 10.14 13.09 4.59
C GLY A 28 8.80 12.61 5.16
N LYS A 29 7.71 12.64 4.37
CA LYS A 29 6.38 12.18 4.81
C LYS A 29 6.17 10.67 4.63
N GLU A 30 7.15 9.97 4.07
CA GLU A 30 7.15 8.53 3.82
C GLU A 30 8.50 7.94 4.24
N ASP A 31 8.52 6.66 4.58
CA ASP A 31 9.75 5.93 4.86
C ASP A 31 10.41 5.48 3.54
N HIS A 32 11.68 5.86 3.35
CA HIS A 32 12.46 5.51 2.16
C HIS A 32 12.69 4.01 2.02
N ARG A 33 12.84 3.29 3.14
CA ARG A 33 13.09 1.84 3.13
C ARG A 33 11.84 1.04 2.81
N ARG A 34 10.65 1.61 3.04
CA ARG A 34 9.34 0.95 2.88
C ARG A 34 8.48 1.54 1.78
N PHE A 35 9.04 2.43 0.95
CA PHE A 35 8.30 3.13 -0.09
C PHE A 35 7.65 2.18 -1.12
N GLY A 36 8.30 1.06 -1.42
CA GLY A 36 7.78 0.02 -2.31
C GLY A 36 6.44 -0.58 -1.83
N GLU A 37 6.20 -0.63 -0.51
CA GLU A 37 4.96 -1.17 0.07
C GLU A 37 3.72 -0.37 -0.41
N ARG A 38 3.89 0.94 -0.73
CA ARG A 38 2.82 1.78 -1.30
C ARG A 38 2.34 1.30 -2.67
N PHE A 39 3.17 0.56 -3.40
CA PHE A 39 2.87 0.00 -4.72
C PHE A 39 2.58 -1.51 -4.65
N GLY A 40 2.49 -2.08 -3.45
CA GLY A 40 2.27 -3.52 -3.26
C GLY A 40 3.54 -4.36 -3.47
N GLU A 41 4.72 -3.74 -3.50
CA GLU A 41 5.99 -4.47 -3.50
C GLU A 41 6.23 -5.02 -2.10
N ALA A 42 6.22 -6.35 -1.97
CA ALA A 42 6.43 -7.01 -0.68
C ALA A 42 7.86 -6.75 -0.17
N SER A 43 7.97 -6.31 1.09
CA SER A 43 9.25 -6.02 1.74
C SER A 43 9.97 -7.27 2.28
N THR A 44 9.31 -8.43 2.25
CA THR A 44 9.87 -9.71 2.70
C THR A 44 9.45 -10.86 1.77
N SER A 45 10.29 -11.90 1.71
CA SER A 45 9.94 -13.14 1.03
C SER A 45 8.79 -13.82 1.78
N ARG A 46 7.87 -14.43 1.02
CA ARG A 46 6.80 -15.24 1.61
C ARG A 46 7.40 -16.41 2.39
N PRO A 47 7.10 -16.56 3.70
CA PRO A 47 7.54 -17.71 4.48
C PRO A 47 6.78 -18.98 4.09
N ASP A 48 7.39 -20.14 4.33
CA ASP A 48 6.76 -21.43 4.09
C ASP A 48 5.60 -21.70 5.06
N GLY A 49 4.57 -22.41 4.58
CA GLY A 49 3.42 -22.83 5.38
C GLY A 49 2.15 -22.00 5.21
N ALA A 50 1.22 -22.16 6.16
CA ALA A 50 -0.08 -21.49 6.16
C ALA A 50 0.05 -20.06 6.69
N LEU A 51 -0.61 -19.11 6.02
CA LEU A 51 -0.63 -17.71 6.40
C LEU A 51 -2.06 -17.24 6.60
N VAL A 52 -2.27 -16.45 7.65
CA VAL A 52 -3.51 -15.72 7.87
C VAL A 52 -3.31 -14.31 7.34
N TRP A 53 -4.08 -13.93 6.32
CA TRP A 53 -4.06 -12.56 5.82
C TRP A 53 -5.02 -11.70 6.63
N ILE A 54 -4.49 -10.62 7.20
CA ILE A 54 -5.23 -9.66 8.01
C ILE A 54 -5.19 -8.30 7.29
N HIS A 55 -6.34 -7.67 7.13
CA HIS A 55 -6.47 -6.35 6.49
C HIS A 55 -7.03 -5.32 7.47
N ALA A 56 -6.36 -4.17 7.56
CA ALA A 56 -6.81 -3.00 8.30
C ALA A 56 -6.86 -1.80 7.34
N ALA A 57 -8.05 -1.22 7.20
CA ALA A 57 -8.31 -0.02 6.40
C ALA A 57 -8.01 1.27 7.18
N SER A 58 -7.92 1.20 8.51
CA SER A 58 -7.62 2.36 9.36
C SER A 58 -6.46 2.13 10.34
N VAL A 59 -5.95 3.23 10.89
CA VAL A 59 -4.91 3.20 11.93
C VAL A 59 -5.43 2.50 13.19
N GLY A 60 -6.68 2.76 13.59
CA GLY A 60 -7.28 2.12 14.75
C GLY A 60 -7.41 0.61 14.59
N GLU A 61 -7.84 0.14 13.41
CA GLU A 61 -7.90 -1.29 13.10
C GLU A 61 -6.51 -1.94 13.15
N SER A 62 -5.50 -1.26 12.61
CA SER A 62 -4.12 -1.76 12.63
C SER A 62 -3.59 -1.90 14.06
N LEU A 63 -3.84 -0.91 14.92
CA LEU A 63 -3.41 -0.92 16.33
C LEU A 63 -4.12 -2.00 17.15
N SER A 64 -5.42 -2.20 16.95
CA SER A 64 -6.18 -3.25 17.64
C SER A 64 -5.70 -4.66 17.29
N MET A 65 -5.11 -4.85 16.10
CA MET A 65 -4.55 -6.13 15.68
C MET A 65 -3.20 -6.44 16.31
N MET A 66 -2.36 -5.42 16.54
CA MET A 66 -1.03 -5.60 17.12
C MET A 66 -1.07 -6.39 18.43
N SER A 67 -2.05 -6.12 19.31
CA SER A 67 -2.20 -6.85 20.59
C SER A 67 -2.63 -8.32 20.47
N VAL A 68 -3.01 -8.77 19.27
CA VAL A 68 -3.40 -10.16 19.01
C VAL A 68 -2.29 -10.94 18.31
N ILE A 69 -1.44 -10.25 17.54
CA ILE A 69 -0.38 -10.86 16.73
C ILE A 69 1.01 -10.78 17.39
N GLU A 70 1.24 -9.83 18.30
CA GLU A 70 2.42 -9.75 19.17
C GLU A 70 2.13 -10.38 20.55
#